data_AF-A0A9W8CCM7-F1
#
_entry.id   AF-A0A9W8CCM7-F1
#
_cell.length_a   1.000
_cell.length_b   1.000
_cell.length_c   1.000
_cell.angle_alpha   90.00
_cell.angle_beta   90.00
_cell.angle_gamma   90.00
#
_symmetry.space_group_name_H-M   'P 1'
#
loop_
_entity.id
_entity.type
_entity.pdbx_description
1 polymer ?
#
loop_
_entity_poly.entity_id
_entity_poly.type
_entity_poly.pdbx_seq_one_letter_code
_entity_poly.pdbx_strand_id
1 'polypeptide(L)'
;MVIKPKQHGGLGVINLQIQNEGLLLKQLHKFYARKNILGYISYGILITKWKDILRLHDNFKELATCRVGDGASMLFWEDNWLNGRLGQKFPMLVSFDLDHMVSIKEVQEAKDLVILTKSKSNGEEQDVWVLTRDAPNFSIAVYYKQKHQYTQVSSVFAKLWKCKCTMCTNLFFWLLLVARLNTKKEDIDHLFFQCPFARRCWQSLGIQWDSSLHLNERLLQARRASRLPFFMEIYIIAMWELCKLRNRKIFEGQNASFGLWLQRFKEEIKLQSSNPYVC
;
A
#
# COMPACT_ATOMS: atom_id res chain seq x y z
N MET A 1 -0.34 7.70 6.90
CA MET A 1 0.72 8.08 5.93
C MET A 1 2.01 7.31 6.18
N VAL A 2 2.58 7.36 7.39
CA VAL A 2 3.82 6.63 7.73
C VAL A 2 3.72 5.13 7.42
N ILE A 3 2.63 4.50 7.85
CA ILE A 3 2.37 3.06 7.68
C ILE A 3 1.81 2.65 6.30
N LYS A 4 1.79 3.57 5.32
CA LYS A 4 1.45 3.23 3.94
C LYS A 4 2.70 2.74 3.20
N PRO A 5 2.58 1.85 2.19
CA PRO A 5 3.69 1.53 1.30
C PRO A 5 4.28 2.78 0.65
N LYS A 6 5.59 2.75 0.37
CA LYS A 6 6.29 3.80 -0.40
C LYS A 6 5.61 4.10 -1.74
N GLN A 7 5.20 3.05 -2.45
CA GLN A 7 4.47 3.16 -3.73
C GLN A 7 3.12 3.87 -3.61
N HIS A 8 2.52 3.88 -2.42
CA HIS A 8 1.24 4.52 -2.11
C HIS A 8 1.44 5.77 -1.23
N GLY A 9 2.56 6.46 -1.39
CA GLY A 9 2.85 7.76 -0.77
C GLY A 9 3.22 7.72 0.72
N GLY A 10 3.46 6.54 1.28
CA GLY A 10 3.91 6.40 2.66
C GLY A 10 5.42 6.25 2.83
N LEU A 11 5.84 5.99 4.08
CA LEU A 11 7.25 5.78 4.44
C LEU A 11 7.68 4.32 4.24
N GLY A 12 6.73 3.40 4.09
CA GLY A 12 6.99 1.97 3.97
C GLY A 12 7.12 1.25 5.32
N VAL A 13 6.73 1.89 6.43
CA VAL A 13 6.56 1.20 7.70
C VAL A 13 5.37 0.26 7.59
N ILE A 14 5.49 -0.96 8.10
CA ILE A 14 4.41 -1.94 7.99
C ILE A 14 3.25 -1.53 8.91
N ASN A 15 2.04 -1.55 8.37
CA ASN A 15 0.81 -1.44 9.14
C ASN A 15 0.56 -2.77 9.86
N LEU A 16 0.90 -2.79 11.15
CA LEU A 16 0.78 -3.97 12.00
C LEU A 16 -0.66 -4.49 12.10
N GLN A 17 -1.66 -3.61 12.03
CA GLN A 17 -3.06 -4.05 12.04
C GLN A 17 -3.40 -4.86 10.79
N ILE A 18 -3.08 -4.34 9.60
CA ILE A 18 -3.30 -5.05 8.33
C ILE A 18 -2.45 -6.34 8.28
N GLN A 19 -1.22 -6.29 8.79
CA GLN A 19 -0.37 -7.48 8.87
C GLN A 19 -0.96 -8.55 9.79
N ASN A 20 -1.46 -8.16 10.97
CA ASN A 20 -2.09 -9.07 11.93
C ASN A 20 -3.39 -9.66 11.36
N GLU A 21 -4.24 -8.85 10.73
CA GLU A 21 -5.43 -9.35 10.01
C GLU A 21 -5.03 -10.38 8.94
N GLY A 22 -4.00 -10.09 8.14
CA GLY A 22 -3.48 -11.03 7.14
C GLY A 22 -2.95 -12.33 7.76
N LEU A 23 -2.30 -12.26 8.92
CA LEU A 23 -1.84 -13.45 9.66
C LEU A 23 -3.02 -14.29 10.16
N LEU A 24 -4.08 -13.67 10.66
CA LEU A 24 -5.30 -14.37 11.10
C LEU A 24 -6.04 -14.99 9.91
N LEU A 25 -6.19 -14.25 8.80
CA LEU A 25 -6.76 -14.77 7.54
C LEU A 25 -5.97 -15.96 6.99
N LYS A 26 -4.64 -15.97 7.15
CA LYS A 26 -3.81 -17.13 6.79
C LYS A 26 -4.16 -18.37 7.60
N GLN A 27 -4.52 -18.22 8.89
CA GLN A 27 -4.95 -19.36 9.71
C GLN A 27 -6.34 -19.82 9.29
N LEU A 28 -7.25 -18.88 8.99
CA LEU A 28 -8.58 -19.20 8.47
C LEU A 28 -8.49 -19.94 7.11
N HIS A 29 -7.59 -19.53 6.22
CA HIS A 29 -7.31 -20.25 4.97
C HIS A 29 -6.85 -21.68 5.21
N LYS A 30 -5.94 -21.91 6.17
CA LYS A 30 -5.52 -23.27 6.54
C LYS A 30 -6.66 -24.10 7.13
N PHE A 31 -7.54 -23.46 7.90
CA PHE A 31 -8.74 -24.10 8.46
C PHE A 31 -9.65 -24.63 7.36
N TYR A 32 -10.04 -23.76 6.41
CA TYR A 32 -10.86 -24.15 5.26
C TYR A 32 -10.19 -25.17 4.34
N ALA A 33 -8.86 -25.10 4.17
CA ALA A 33 -8.10 -26.07 3.40
C ALA A 33 -7.88 -27.41 4.12
N ARG A 34 -8.51 -27.64 5.30
CA ARG A 34 -8.33 -28.82 6.16
C ARG A 34 -6.85 -29.16 6.44
N LYS A 35 -5.96 -28.17 6.37
CA LYS A 35 -4.51 -28.36 6.58
C LYS A 35 -4.21 -28.44 8.07
N ASN A 36 -3.98 -29.65 8.57
CA ASN A 36 -3.59 -30.04 9.93
C ASN A 36 -3.57 -28.89 10.98
N ILE A 37 -4.76 -28.54 11.50
CA ILE A 37 -4.95 -27.49 12.53
C ILE A 37 -4.71 -28.05 13.95
N LEU A 38 -4.63 -29.37 14.09
CA LEU A 38 -4.54 -30.11 15.37
C LEU A 38 -3.36 -29.67 16.24
N GLY A 39 -2.20 -29.42 15.65
CA GLY A 39 -1.03 -28.95 16.41
C GLY A 39 -1.30 -27.62 17.14
N TYR A 40 -2.03 -26.69 16.53
CA TYR A 40 -2.29 -25.38 17.12
C TYR A 40 -3.41 -25.37 18.16
N ILE A 41 -4.36 -26.31 18.05
CA ILE A 41 -5.42 -26.52 19.05
C ILE A 41 -4.80 -27.15 20.30
N SER A 42 -3.82 -28.05 20.15
CA SER A 42 -3.14 -28.70 21.28
C SER A 42 -2.31 -27.74 22.13
N TYR A 43 -1.79 -26.64 21.57
CA TYR A 43 -1.04 -25.61 22.31
C TYR A 43 -1.93 -24.55 22.96
N GLY A 44 -3.27 -24.62 22.87
CA GLY A 44 -4.20 -23.66 23.50
C GLY A 44 -4.19 -22.24 22.90
N ILE A 45 -3.25 -21.92 22.01
CA ILE A 45 -3.08 -20.59 21.38
C ILE A 45 -4.26 -20.26 20.44
N LEU A 46 -4.84 -21.25 19.76
CA LEU A 46 -5.99 -21.01 18.89
C LEU A 46 -7.30 -20.86 19.66
N ILE A 47 -7.49 -21.58 20.77
CA ILE A 47 -8.74 -21.60 21.54
C ILE A 47 -9.12 -20.18 22.03
N THR A 48 -8.14 -19.43 22.53
CA THR A 48 -8.36 -18.07 23.06
C THR A 48 -8.51 -17.00 21.98
N LYS A 49 -8.15 -17.29 20.72
CA LYS A 49 -8.14 -16.32 19.60
C LYS A 49 -9.16 -16.61 18.50
N TRP A 50 -9.93 -17.69 18.59
CA TRP A 50 -10.97 -18.02 17.60
C TRP A 50 -12.00 -16.90 17.42
N LYS A 51 -12.34 -16.17 18.49
CA LYS A 51 -13.25 -15.02 18.40
C LYS A 51 -12.73 -13.97 17.41
N ASP A 52 -11.42 -13.71 17.39
CA ASP A 52 -10.81 -12.72 16.49
C ASP A 52 -10.61 -13.26 15.07
N ILE A 53 -10.35 -14.57 14.95
CA ILE A 53 -10.27 -15.24 13.64
C ILE A 53 -11.65 -15.26 12.96
N LEU A 54 -12.70 -15.63 13.69
CA LEU A 54 -14.07 -15.71 13.17
C LEU A 54 -14.65 -14.34 12.84
N ARG A 55 -14.22 -13.26 13.51
CA ARG A 55 -14.56 -11.89 13.10
C ARG A 55 -14.10 -11.54 11.67
N LEU A 56 -13.10 -12.24 11.14
CA LEU A 56 -12.59 -12.03 9.78
C LEU A 56 -13.22 -12.97 8.75
N HIS A 57 -14.21 -13.77 9.15
CA HIS A 57 -14.90 -14.74 8.29
C HIS A 57 -15.56 -14.08 7.08
N ASP A 58 -16.34 -13.02 7.30
CA ASP A 58 -17.03 -12.34 6.19
C ASP A 58 -16.03 -11.70 5.22
N ASN A 59 -15.00 -11.06 5.76
CA ASN A 59 -13.88 -10.53 4.97
C ASN A 59 -13.19 -11.63 4.15
N PHE A 60 -13.01 -12.81 4.72
CA PHE A 60 -12.43 -13.94 4.00
C PHE A 60 -13.35 -14.41 2.88
N LYS A 61 -14.65 -14.55 3.12
CA LYS A 61 -15.65 -14.93 2.11
C LYS A 61 -15.80 -13.90 0.98
N GLU A 62 -15.50 -12.63 1.23
CA GLU A 62 -15.47 -11.61 0.17
C GLU A 62 -14.26 -11.76 -0.74
N LEU A 63 -13.12 -12.16 -0.17
CA LEU A 63 -11.85 -12.28 -0.88
C LEU A 63 -11.69 -13.64 -1.56
N ALA A 64 -12.20 -14.71 -0.96
CA ALA A 64 -12.03 -16.06 -1.42
C ALA A 64 -13.03 -16.42 -2.53
N THR A 65 -12.52 -17.13 -3.54
CA THR A 65 -13.29 -17.88 -4.52
C THR A 65 -13.09 -19.36 -4.24
N CYS A 66 -14.15 -20.13 -4.38
CA CYS A 66 -14.15 -21.54 -4.01
C CYS A 66 -14.29 -22.39 -5.28
N ARG A 67 -13.43 -23.42 -5.39
CA ARG A 67 -13.58 -24.47 -6.39
C ARG A 67 -14.22 -25.66 -5.71
N VAL A 68 -15.38 -26.07 -6.23
CA VAL A 68 -16.18 -27.17 -5.69
C VAL A 68 -15.47 -28.49 -5.94
N GLY A 69 -15.21 -29.22 -4.87
CA GLY A 69 -14.81 -30.63 -4.90
C GLY A 69 -15.97 -31.50 -4.43
N ASP A 70 -15.90 -31.95 -3.18
CA ASP A 70 -16.95 -32.70 -2.46
C ASP A 70 -18.15 -31.84 -2.02
N GLY A 71 -18.03 -30.51 -2.08
CA GLY A 71 -19.09 -29.56 -1.76
C GLY A 71 -19.47 -29.50 -0.28
N ALA A 72 -18.75 -30.20 0.60
CA ALA A 72 -19.13 -30.36 2.00
C ALA A 72 -18.76 -29.15 2.88
N SER A 73 -17.79 -28.34 2.46
CA SER A 73 -17.33 -27.17 3.22
C SER A 73 -17.90 -25.85 2.72
N MET A 74 -18.77 -25.89 1.71
CA MET A 74 -19.20 -24.74 0.94
C MET A 74 -20.72 -24.55 1.03
N LEU A 75 -21.13 -23.35 1.43
CA LEU A 75 -22.53 -22.94 1.49
C LEU A 75 -23.04 -22.54 0.11
N PHE A 76 -24.18 -23.10 -0.29
CA PHE A 76 -24.74 -22.93 -1.63
C PHE A 76 -25.05 -21.46 -1.93
N TRP A 77 -25.67 -20.74 -1.00
CA TRP A 77 -26.10 -19.35 -1.21
C TRP A 77 -25.03 -18.31 -0.86
N GLU A 78 -24.29 -18.56 0.22
CA GLU A 78 -23.42 -17.57 0.85
C GLU A 78 -21.99 -17.56 0.32
N ASP A 79 -21.51 -18.67 -0.27
CA ASP A 79 -20.12 -18.77 -0.72
C ASP A 79 -19.94 -18.46 -2.21
N ASN A 80 -18.72 -18.04 -2.55
CA ASN A 80 -18.38 -17.57 -3.89
C ASN A 80 -17.82 -18.72 -4.76
N TRP A 81 -18.71 -19.53 -5.33
CA TRP A 81 -18.33 -20.73 -6.11
C TRP A 81 -18.78 -20.71 -7.59
N LEU A 82 -19.71 -19.81 -7.94
CA LEU A 82 -20.17 -19.52 -9.30
C LEU A 82 -19.86 -18.07 -9.72
N ASN A 83 -18.59 -17.66 -9.57
CA ASN A 83 -18.13 -16.30 -9.91
C ASN A 83 -19.00 -15.23 -9.23
N GLY A 84 -19.27 -15.41 -7.95
CA GLY A 84 -20.12 -14.58 -7.10
C GLY A 84 -20.95 -15.45 -6.14
N ARG A 85 -21.56 -14.79 -5.15
CA ARG A 85 -22.49 -15.40 -4.20
C ARG A 85 -23.86 -15.50 -4.84
N LEU A 86 -24.45 -16.69 -4.85
CA LEU A 86 -25.75 -16.89 -5.47
C LEU A 86 -26.85 -16.11 -4.73
N GLY A 87 -26.77 -16.00 -3.41
CA GLY A 87 -27.77 -15.27 -2.65
C GLY A 87 -27.81 -13.78 -2.94
N GLN A 88 -26.67 -13.18 -3.29
CA GLN A 88 -26.62 -11.79 -3.74
C GLN A 88 -27.15 -11.62 -5.17
N LYS A 89 -26.89 -12.60 -6.05
CA LYS A 89 -27.36 -12.56 -7.45
C LYS A 89 -28.85 -12.84 -7.57
N PHE A 90 -29.39 -13.66 -6.68
CA PHE A 90 -30.76 -14.16 -6.73
C PHE A 90 -31.47 -14.00 -5.37
N PRO A 91 -31.63 -12.76 -4.87
CA PRO A 91 -32.18 -12.50 -3.54
C PRO A 91 -33.61 -13.00 -3.37
N MET A 92 -34.42 -12.97 -4.44
CA MET A 92 -35.77 -13.50 -4.42
C MET A 92 -35.79 -15.02 -4.22
N LEU A 93 -34.90 -15.76 -4.89
CA LEU A 93 -34.82 -17.22 -4.75
C LEU A 93 -34.38 -17.64 -3.35
N VAL A 94 -33.40 -16.93 -2.77
CA VAL A 94 -32.99 -17.17 -1.37
C VAL A 94 -34.11 -16.92 -0.40
N SER A 95 -34.96 -15.91 -0.62
CA SER A 95 -36.06 -15.60 0.30
C SER A 95 -37.12 -16.71 0.42
N PHE A 96 -37.15 -17.64 -0.53
CA PHE A 96 -38.03 -18.81 -0.50
C PHE A 96 -37.40 -20.04 0.15
N ASP A 97 -36.08 -20.02 0.38
CA ASP A 97 -35.38 -21.14 1.01
C ASP A 97 -35.52 -21.07 2.53
N LEU A 98 -35.71 -22.22 3.16
CA LEU A 98 -35.83 -22.34 4.61
C LEU A 98 -34.45 -22.46 5.28
N ASP A 99 -33.42 -22.87 4.53
CA ASP A 99 -32.06 -23.05 5.05
C ASP A 99 -31.01 -22.33 4.20
N HIS A 100 -30.56 -21.17 4.68
CA HIS A 100 -29.53 -20.37 4.02
C HIS A 100 -28.12 -20.94 4.25
N MET A 101 -27.98 -21.93 5.13
CA MET A 101 -26.73 -22.59 5.49
C MET A 101 -26.58 -23.96 4.80
N VAL A 102 -27.44 -24.27 3.83
CA VAL A 102 -27.35 -25.52 3.07
C VAL A 102 -26.02 -25.61 2.32
N SER A 103 -25.35 -26.76 2.43
CA SER A 103 -24.10 -27.03 1.74
C SER A 103 -24.33 -27.47 0.29
N ILE A 104 -23.32 -27.30 -0.57
CA ILE A 104 -23.41 -27.78 -1.97
C ILE A 104 -23.59 -29.29 -2.01
N LYS A 105 -22.97 -30.03 -1.08
CA LYS A 105 -23.11 -31.48 -0.98
C LYS A 105 -24.55 -31.90 -0.73
N GLU A 106 -25.24 -31.25 0.21
CA GLU A 106 -26.66 -31.53 0.48
C GLU A 106 -27.55 -31.19 -0.72
N VAL A 107 -27.26 -30.07 -1.42
CA VAL A 107 -27.96 -29.71 -2.66
C VAL A 107 -27.69 -30.71 -3.79
N GLN A 108 -26.50 -31.32 -3.85
CA GLN A 108 -26.15 -32.38 -4.80
C GLN A 108 -26.88 -33.69 -4.51
N GLU A 109 -27.13 -33.99 -3.23
CA GLU A 109 -27.87 -35.17 -2.79
C GLU A 109 -29.39 -35.01 -3.01
N ALA A 110 -29.88 -33.77 -3.03
CA ALA A 110 -31.25 -33.45 -3.43
C ALA A 110 -31.45 -33.67 -4.94
N LYS A 111 -32.21 -34.72 -5.31
CA LYS A 111 -32.40 -35.21 -6.69
C LYS A 111 -32.84 -34.16 -7.72
N ASP A 112 -33.43 -33.04 -7.28
CA ASP A 112 -34.05 -32.04 -8.15
C ASP A 112 -33.14 -30.86 -8.57
N LEU A 113 -32.02 -30.62 -7.87
CA LEU A 113 -31.12 -29.47 -8.12
C LEU A 113 -29.76 -29.84 -8.73
N VAL A 114 -29.57 -31.12 -9.03
CA VAL A 114 -28.35 -31.74 -9.56
C VAL A 114 -27.82 -31.08 -10.85
N ILE A 115 -28.68 -30.44 -11.64
CA ILE A 115 -28.30 -29.76 -12.89
C ILE A 115 -27.37 -28.56 -12.61
N LEU A 116 -27.56 -27.85 -11.50
CA LEU A 116 -26.78 -26.66 -11.16
C LEU A 116 -25.36 -27.00 -10.67
N THR A 117 -25.15 -28.22 -10.18
CA THR A 117 -23.94 -28.62 -9.46
C THR A 117 -23.02 -29.56 -10.26
N LYS A 118 -23.56 -30.29 -11.25
CA LYS A 118 -22.80 -31.29 -12.05
C LYS A 118 -21.68 -30.74 -12.92
N SER A 119 -21.70 -29.48 -13.34
CA SER A 119 -20.73 -28.95 -14.32
C SER A 119 -19.34 -28.64 -13.76
N LYS A 120 -19.14 -28.71 -12.43
CA LYS A 120 -17.90 -28.27 -11.78
C LYS A 120 -17.32 -29.22 -10.72
N SER A 121 -18.02 -30.29 -10.34
CA SER A 121 -17.57 -31.18 -9.26
C SER A 121 -16.75 -32.35 -9.79
N ASN A 122 -15.45 -32.39 -9.46
CA ASN A 122 -14.67 -33.63 -9.48
C ASN A 122 -15.00 -34.36 -8.17
N GLY A 123 -15.93 -35.31 -8.19
CA GLY A 123 -16.59 -35.90 -7.02
C GLY A 123 -15.74 -36.64 -5.99
N GLU A 124 -14.41 -36.57 -6.06
CA GLU A 124 -13.47 -37.20 -5.10
C GLU A 124 -12.45 -36.22 -4.51
N GLU A 125 -12.36 -35.00 -5.02
CA GLU A 125 -11.38 -33.99 -4.55
C GLU A 125 -11.99 -33.11 -3.46
N GLN A 126 -11.16 -32.63 -2.52
CA GLN A 126 -11.62 -31.70 -1.48
C GLN A 126 -11.87 -30.31 -2.05
N ASP A 127 -12.83 -29.57 -1.48
CA ASP A 127 -13.07 -28.17 -1.82
C ASP A 127 -11.79 -27.31 -1.68
N VAL A 128 -11.53 -26.45 -2.67
CA VAL A 128 -10.34 -25.60 -2.69
C VAL A 128 -10.72 -24.13 -2.57
N TRP A 129 -10.30 -23.52 -1.48
CA TRP A 129 -10.47 -22.08 -1.21
C TRP A 129 -9.27 -21.28 -1.74
N VAL A 130 -9.52 -20.36 -2.69
CA VAL A 130 -8.50 -19.58 -3.41
C VAL A 130 -8.77 -18.08 -3.28
N LEU A 131 -7.85 -17.32 -2.69
CA LEU A 131 -8.04 -15.88 -2.44
C LEU A 131 -7.87 -14.97 -3.67
N THR A 132 -7.10 -15.43 -4.67
CA THR A 132 -6.88 -14.71 -5.93
C THR A 132 -6.82 -15.75 -7.03
N ARG A 133 -7.51 -15.51 -8.16
CA ARG A 133 -7.63 -16.48 -9.27
C ARG A 133 -6.28 -17.09 -9.70
N ASP A 134 -5.19 -16.35 -9.50
CA ASP A 134 -3.84 -16.67 -9.94
C ASP A 134 -2.90 -17.20 -8.83
N ALA A 135 -3.34 -17.30 -7.56
CA ALA A 135 -2.49 -17.79 -6.47
C ALA A 135 -3.23 -18.77 -5.52
N PRO A 136 -2.88 -20.08 -5.54
CA PRO A 136 -3.55 -21.10 -4.73
C PRO A 136 -3.20 -21.04 -3.23
N ASN A 137 -2.12 -20.36 -2.85
CA ASN A 137 -1.68 -20.22 -1.46
C ASN A 137 -1.89 -18.78 -0.96
N PHE A 138 -2.47 -18.64 0.23
CA PHE A 138 -2.62 -17.33 0.88
C PHE A 138 -1.25 -16.66 1.11
N SER A 139 -1.10 -15.45 0.58
CA SER A 139 0.06 -14.60 0.80
C SER A 139 -0.34 -13.31 1.51
N ILE A 140 0.26 -13.08 2.68
CA ILE A 140 0.07 -11.84 3.45
C ILE A 140 0.47 -10.62 2.61
N ALA A 141 1.50 -10.74 1.78
CA ALA A 141 1.96 -9.66 0.91
C ALA A 141 0.90 -9.28 -0.14
N VAL A 142 0.19 -10.28 -0.69
CA VAL A 142 -0.91 -10.04 -1.65
C VAL A 142 -2.08 -9.36 -0.96
N TYR A 143 -2.51 -9.85 0.20
CA TYR A 143 -3.55 -9.22 1.03
C TYR A 143 -3.20 -7.76 1.36
N TYR A 144 -1.95 -7.53 1.77
CA TYR A 144 -1.46 -6.19 2.11
C TYR A 144 -1.49 -5.25 0.91
N LYS A 145 -1.11 -5.73 -0.29
CA LYS A 145 -1.18 -4.95 -1.54
C LYS A 145 -2.62 -4.59 -1.90
N GLN A 146 -3.54 -5.55 -1.79
CA GLN A 146 -4.96 -5.36 -2.10
C GLN A 146 -5.63 -4.31 -1.21
N LYS A 147 -5.33 -4.29 0.10
CA LYS A 147 -5.85 -3.25 1.02
C LYS A 147 -5.44 -1.82 0.65
N HIS A 148 -4.42 -1.64 -0.18
CA HIS A 148 -3.96 -0.34 -0.63
C HIS A 148 -4.33 0.00 -2.09
N GLN A 149 -5.03 -0.89 -2.81
CA GLN A 149 -5.25 -0.78 -4.26
C GLN A 149 -6.01 0.48 -4.71
N TYR A 150 -6.87 1.04 -3.87
CA TYR A 150 -7.65 2.25 -4.19
C TYR A 150 -6.97 3.55 -3.74
N THR A 151 -5.73 3.49 -3.23
CA THR A 151 -5.03 4.69 -2.77
C THR A 151 -4.49 5.46 -3.97
N GLN A 152 -5.23 6.48 -4.45
CA GLN A 152 -4.70 7.40 -5.44
C GLN A 152 -3.59 8.27 -4.83
N VAL A 153 -2.41 8.24 -5.45
CA VAL A 153 -1.27 9.07 -5.04
C VAL A 153 -0.56 9.65 -6.26
N SER A 154 0.00 10.85 -6.07
CA SER A 154 0.85 11.48 -7.08
C SER A 154 2.04 10.57 -7.44
N SER A 155 2.34 10.48 -8.72
CA SER A 155 3.52 9.75 -9.22
C SER A 155 4.85 10.30 -8.70
N VAL A 156 4.85 11.49 -8.08
CA VAL A 156 6.01 12.08 -7.40
C VAL A 156 6.53 11.18 -6.28
N PHE A 157 5.66 10.53 -5.50
CA PHE A 157 6.09 9.64 -4.42
C PHE A 157 6.86 8.43 -4.93
N ALA A 158 6.40 7.82 -6.04
CA ALA A 158 7.12 6.72 -6.66
C ALA A 158 8.50 7.16 -7.19
N LYS A 159 8.61 8.40 -7.68
CA LYS A 159 9.89 8.97 -8.13
C LYS A 159 10.83 9.28 -6.96
N LEU A 160 10.30 9.82 -5.86
CA LEU A 160 11.04 10.08 -4.63
C LEU A 160 11.69 8.81 -4.10
N TRP A 161 10.94 7.72 -3.98
CA TRP A 161 11.47 6.48 -3.41
C TRP A 161 12.40 5.69 -4.33
N LYS A 162 12.45 6.05 -5.63
CA LYS A 162 13.48 5.59 -6.57
C LYS A 162 14.71 6.51 -6.59
N CYS A 163 14.64 7.68 -5.95
CA CYS A 163 15.73 8.65 -5.89
C CYS A 163 16.87 8.11 -5.03
N LYS A 164 18.08 8.26 -5.54
CA LYS A 164 19.31 7.75 -4.94
C LYS A 164 19.87 8.63 -3.81
N CYS A 165 19.08 9.57 -3.29
CA CYS A 165 19.54 10.37 -2.14
C CYS A 165 19.50 9.55 -0.84
N THR A 166 20.29 9.97 0.15
CA THR A 166 20.30 9.40 1.50
C THR A 166 18.89 9.39 2.10
N MET A 167 18.62 8.39 2.94
CA MET A 167 17.30 8.22 3.55
C MET A 167 16.82 9.47 4.32
N CYS A 168 17.72 10.19 4.99
CA CYS A 168 17.37 11.44 5.68
C CYS A 168 16.88 12.53 4.69
N THR A 169 17.53 12.66 3.54
CA THR A 169 17.18 13.64 2.51
C THR A 169 15.85 13.29 1.84
N ASN A 170 15.65 12.01 1.52
CA ASN A 170 14.38 11.51 0.99
C ASN A 170 13.24 11.66 2.01
N LEU A 171 13.50 11.41 3.30
CA LEU A 171 12.52 11.60 4.38
C LEU A 171 12.12 13.06 4.54
N PHE A 172 13.10 13.98 4.51
CA PHE A 172 12.83 15.42 4.51
C PHE A 172 11.91 15.81 3.36
N PHE A 173 12.22 15.37 2.15
CA PHE A 173 11.40 15.69 0.99
C PHE A 173 10.01 15.05 1.06
N TRP A 174 9.91 13.83 1.60
CA TRP A 174 8.62 13.21 1.87
C TRP A 174 7.78 14.06 2.83
N LEU A 175 8.36 14.53 3.94
CA LEU A 175 7.70 15.43 4.90
C LEU A 175 7.20 16.72 4.25
N LEU A 176 7.96 17.27 3.30
CA LEU A 176 7.54 18.42 2.50
C LEU A 176 6.29 18.10 1.66
N LEU A 177 6.31 17.00 0.90
CA LEU A 177 5.18 16.59 0.04
C LEU A 177 3.88 16.36 0.80
N VAL A 178 4.00 15.94 2.06
CA VAL A 178 2.84 15.69 2.92
C VAL A 178 2.49 16.86 3.85
N ALA A 179 3.09 18.03 3.63
CA ALA A 179 2.90 19.25 4.41
C ALA A 179 3.11 19.06 5.93
N ARG A 180 4.14 18.30 6.31
CA ARG A 180 4.52 18.01 7.72
C ARG A 180 5.85 18.64 8.14
N LEU A 181 6.39 19.56 7.34
CA LEU A 181 7.54 20.35 7.78
C LEU A 181 7.09 21.42 8.78
N ASN A 182 7.79 21.51 9.91
CA ASN A 182 7.50 22.50 10.92
C ASN A 182 8.06 23.87 10.50
N THR A 183 7.20 24.73 9.96
CA THR A 183 7.56 26.09 9.55
C THR A 183 6.77 27.11 10.38
N LYS A 184 7.17 27.32 11.65
CA LYS A 184 6.50 28.19 12.64
C LYS A 184 6.08 29.61 12.19
N LYS A 185 6.62 30.16 11.09
CA LYS A 185 6.43 31.57 10.67
C LYS A 185 6.27 31.80 9.17
N GLU A 186 6.51 30.81 8.31
CA GLU A 186 6.55 30.99 6.85
C GLU A 186 5.93 29.78 6.17
N ASP A 187 5.15 30.01 5.10
CA ASP A 187 4.64 28.93 4.26
C ASP A 187 5.78 28.28 3.46
N ILE A 188 5.61 27.00 3.11
CA ILE A 188 6.50 26.22 2.24
C ILE A 188 6.72 26.97 0.93
N ASP A 189 5.65 27.53 0.35
CA ASP A 189 5.73 28.28 -0.90
C ASP A 189 6.61 29.52 -0.78
N HIS A 190 6.43 30.29 0.30
CA HIS A 190 7.25 31.45 0.56
C HIS A 190 8.73 31.08 0.76
N LEU A 191 8.96 30.09 1.62
CA LEU A 191 10.29 29.69 2.07
C LEU A 191 11.15 29.12 0.93
N PHE A 192 10.58 28.23 0.12
CA PHE A 192 11.35 27.48 -0.87
C PHE A 192 11.23 28.03 -2.29
N PHE A 193 10.19 28.81 -2.62
CA PHE A 193 9.95 29.20 -4.01
C PHE A 193 9.86 30.72 -4.23
N GLN A 194 9.30 31.49 -3.30
CA GLN A 194 9.08 32.93 -3.51
C GLN A 194 10.21 33.81 -2.93
N CYS A 195 10.87 33.35 -1.86
CA CYS A 195 11.96 34.09 -1.22
C CYS A 195 13.06 34.44 -2.24
N PRO A 196 13.55 35.71 -2.30
CA PRO A 196 14.58 36.13 -3.26
C PRO A 196 15.84 35.27 -3.23
N PHE A 197 16.24 34.82 -2.03
CA PHE A 197 17.37 33.92 -1.85
C PHE A 197 17.14 32.57 -2.54
N ALA A 198 15.99 31.94 -2.27
CA ALA A 198 15.64 30.65 -2.87
C ALA A 198 15.50 30.76 -4.40
N ARG A 199 14.87 31.82 -4.91
CA ARG A 199 14.79 32.09 -6.36
C ARG A 199 16.16 32.17 -7.02
N ARG A 200 17.13 32.85 -6.39
CA ARG A 200 18.51 32.92 -6.88
C ARG A 200 19.17 31.54 -6.92
N CYS A 201 18.95 30.71 -5.90
CA CYS A 201 19.44 29.32 -5.89
C CYS A 201 18.84 28.52 -7.06
N TRP A 202 17.53 28.60 -7.31
CA TRP A 202 16.89 27.88 -8.42
C TRP A 202 17.33 28.35 -9.80
N GLN A 203 17.47 29.67 -9.99
CA GLN A 203 18.00 30.25 -11.23
C GLN A 203 19.40 29.74 -11.53
N SER A 204 20.26 29.58 -10.52
CA SER A 204 21.61 29.03 -10.71
C SER A 204 21.62 27.56 -11.17
N LEU A 205 20.54 26.82 -10.92
CA LEU A 205 20.32 25.45 -11.40
C LEU A 205 19.53 25.41 -12.73
N GLY A 206 19.14 26.57 -13.28
CA GLY A 206 18.30 26.65 -14.47
C GLY A 206 16.87 26.14 -14.28
N ILE A 207 16.35 26.16 -13.04
CA ILE A 207 14.99 25.69 -12.73
C ILE A 207 14.07 26.90 -12.56
N GLN A 208 12.96 26.91 -13.29
CA GLN A 208 11.91 27.92 -13.17
C GLN A 208 10.63 27.28 -12.60
N TRP A 209 9.98 27.99 -11.69
CA TRP A 209 8.80 27.50 -10.98
C TRP A 209 7.56 28.31 -11.35
N ASP A 210 6.49 27.61 -11.67
CA ASP A 210 5.16 28.19 -11.86
C ASP A 210 4.45 28.28 -10.50
N SER A 211 4.31 29.49 -9.96
CA SER A 211 3.70 29.71 -8.64
C SER A 211 2.19 29.45 -8.63
N SER A 212 1.54 29.32 -9.79
CA SER A 212 0.10 29.04 -9.88
C SER A 212 -0.26 27.58 -9.58
N LEU A 213 0.69 26.66 -9.76
CA LEU A 213 0.47 25.22 -9.60
C LEU A 213 0.72 24.73 -8.17
N HIS A 214 0.18 23.57 -7.81
CA HIS A 214 0.52 22.91 -6.55
C HIS A 214 1.93 22.27 -6.62
N LEU A 215 2.58 22.06 -5.47
CA LEU A 215 3.95 21.53 -5.36
C LEU A 215 4.22 20.29 -6.23
N ASN A 216 3.31 19.31 -6.23
CA ASN A 216 3.45 18.10 -7.02
C ASN A 216 3.47 18.39 -8.53
N GLU A 217 2.63 19.30 -8.99
CA GLU A 217 2.49 19.68 -10.40
C GLU A 217 3.67 20.53 -10.84
N ARG A 218 4.09 21.51 -10.01
CA ARG A 218 5.32 22.29 -10.21
C ARG A 218 6.51 21.38 -10.45
N LEU A 219 6.68 20.36 -9.60
CA LEU A 219 7.78 19.41 -9.73
C LEU A 219 7.72 18.59 -11.02
N LEU A 220 6.54 18.10 -11.38
CA LEU A 220 6.36 17.31 -12.60
C LEU A 220 6.57 18.17 -13.86
N GLN A 221 6.12 19.42 -13.85
CA GLN A 221 6.34 20.39 -14.93
C GLN A 221 7.82 20.74 -15.07
N ALA A 222 8.48 21.13 -13.97
CA ALA A 222 9.90 21.47 -13.97
C ALA A 222 10.78 20.30 -14.42
N ARG A 223 10.44 19.07 -14.01
CA ARG A 223 11.12 17.86 -14.48
C ARG A 223 10.98 17.65 -15.99
N ARG A 224 9.80 17.90 -16.56
CA ARG A 224 9.56 17.75 -18.01
C ARG A 224 10.30 18.82 -18.82
N ALA A 225 10.40 20.03 -18.27
CA ALA A 225 11.10 21.15 -18.91
C ALA A 225 12.63 21.07 -18.75
N SER A 226 13.12 20.44 -17.68
CA SER A 226 14.55 20.35 -17.39
C SER A 226 15.26 19.34 -18.28
N ARG A 227 16.48 19.70 -18.72
CA ARG A 227 17.40 18.79 -19.42
C ARG A 227 18.41 18.11 -18.48
N LEU A 228 18.28 18.33 -17.17
CA LEU A 228 19.26 17.84 -16.20
C LEU A 228 19.14 16.31 -16.01
N PRO A 229 20.23 15.55 -16.18
CA PRO A 229 20.27 14.18 -15.70
C PRO A 229 20.13 14.19 -14.17
N PHE A 230 19.44 13.19 -13.59
CA PHE A 230 19.22 13.10 -12.14
C PHE A 230 18.48 14.32 -11.54
N PHE A 231 17.52 14.88 -12.28
CA PHE A 231 16.75 16.05 -11.85
C PHE A 231 16.15 15.89 -10.44
N MET A 232 15.64 14.70 -10.09
CA MET A 232 15.03 14.47 -8.77
C MET A 232 16.08 14.63 -7.66
N GLU A 233 17.24 14.02 -7.84
CA GLU A 233 18.36 14.07 -6.90
C GLU A 233 18.83 15.51 -6.71
N ILE A 234 19.08 16.22 -7.81
CA ILE A 234 19.52 17.63 -7.79
C ILE A 234 18.51 18.50 -7.04
N TYR A 235 17.22 18.35 -7.36
CA TYR A 235 16.16 19.12 -6.75
C TYR A 235 16.01 18.82 -5.24
N ILE A 236 16.01 17.55 -4.86
CA ILE A 236 15.87 17.12 -3.46
C ILE A 236 17.06 17.63 -2.62
N ILE A 237 18.28 17.52 -3.15
CA ILE A 237 19.50 18.04 -2.49
C ILE A 237 19.44 19.57 -2.37
N ALA A 238 19.04 20.28 -3.42
CA ALA A 238 18.89 21.73 -3.39
C ALA A 238 17.88 22.20 -2.33
N MET A 239 16.70 21.55 -2.27
CA MET A 239 15.69 21.81 -1.24
C MET A 239 16.22 21.54 0.18
N TRP A 240 16.96 20.44 0.34
CA TRP A 240 17.57 20.06 1.61
C TRP A 240 18.58 21.11 2.10
N GLU A 241 19.46 21.59 1.23
CA GLU A 241 20.42 22.65 1.58
C GLU A 241 19.74 23.97 1.94
N LEU A 242 18.68 24.36 1.22
CA LEU A 242 17.88 25.53 1.56
C LEU A 242 17.29 25.41 2.97
N CYS A 243 16.75 24.23 3.30
CA CYS A 243 16.22 23.98 4.63
C CYS A 243 17.31 24.01 5.72
N LYS A 244 18.47 23.40 5.46
CA LYS A 244 19.60 23.40 6.41
C LYS A 244 20.07 24.82 6.71
N LEU A 245 20.26 25.67 5.69
CA LEU A 245 20.67 27.06 5.89
C LEU A 245 19.66 27.87 6.68
N ARG A 246 18.37 27.70 6.39
CA ARG A 246 17.30 28.38 7.12
C ARG A 246 17.27 27.95 8.59
N ASN A 247 17.38 26.65 8.86
CA ASN A 247 17.42 26.14 10.23
C ASN A 247 18.61 26.74 11.00
N ARG A 248 19.80 26.84 10.38
CA ARG A 248 20.95 27.51 11.01
C ARG A 248 20.73 28.99 11.25
N LYS A 249 20.07 29.71 10.34
CA LYS A 249 19.69 31.11 10.59
C LYS A 249 18.79 31.25 11.82
N ILE A 250 17.82 30.34 11.99
CA ILE A 250 16.85 30.38 13.09
C ILE A 250 17.49 29.96 14.43
N PHE A 251 18.29 28.89 14.44
CA PHE A 251 18.81 28.30 15.67
C PHE A 251 20.21 28.82 16.05
N GLU A 252 21.05 29.17 15.07
CA GLU A 252 22.46 29.55 15.27
C GLU A 252 22.74 31.02 14.90
N GLY A 253 21.73 31.76 14.41
CA GLY A 253 21.88 33.16 13.99
C GLY A 253 22.77 33.38 12.75
N GLN A 254 23.17 32.31 12.06
CA GLN A 254 24.06 32.41 10.90
C GLN A 254 23.35 33.01 9.67
N ASN A 255 24.00 33.96 9.00
CA ASN A 255 23.48 34.53 7.77
C ASN A 255 23.65 33.57 6.58
N ALA A 256 22.57 33.36 5.84
CA ALA A 256 22.60 32.60 4.60
C ALA A 256 23.22 33.43 3.48
N SER A 257 24.21 32.86 2.77
CA SER A 257 24.80 33.47 1.57
C SER A 257 24.75 32.48 0.40
N PHE A 258 24.70 33.01 -0.82
CA PHE A 258 24.64 32.18 -2.02
C PHE A 258 25.90 31.33 -2.19
N GLY A 259 27.08 31.90 -1.89
CA GLY A 259 28.35 31.17 -1.93
C GLY A 259 28.37 29.98 -0.97
N LEU A 260 27.87 30.18 0.26
CA LEU A 260 27.76 29.11 1.25
C LEU A 260 26.79 28.00 0.82
N TRP A 261 25.64 28.38 0.26
CA TRP A 261 24.69 27.41 -0.28
C TRP A 261 25.30 26.60 -1.43
N LEU A 262 25.93 27.27 -2.39
CA LEU A 262 26.51 26.61 -3.56
C LEU A 262 27.65 25.66 -3.17
N GLN A 263 28.49 26.06 -2.22
CA GLN A 263 29.56 25.21 -1.69
C GLN A 263 28.97 23.93 -1.07
N ARG A 264 28.02 24.07 -0.15
CA ARG A 264 27.41 22.93 0.54
C ARG A 264 26.60 22.04 -0.38
N PHE A 265 25.89 22.63 -1.34
CA PHE A 265 25.18 21.89 -2.38
C PHE A 265 26.14 20.99 -3.18
N LYS A 266 27.33 21.50 -3.56
CA LYS A 266 28.35 20.69 -4.23
C LYS A 266 28.93 19.61 -3.32
N GLU A 267 29.18 19.92 -2.05
CA GLU A 267 29.66 18.95 -1.05
C GLU A 267 28.65 17.81 -0.84
N GLU A 268 27.36 18.14 -0.74
CA GLU A 268 26.29 17.16 -0.57
C GLU A 268 26.12 16.30 -1.83
N ILE A 269 26.19 16.86 -3.04
CA ILE A 269 26.23 16.06 -4.28
C ILE A 269 27.39 15.06 -4.26
N LYS A 270 28.59 15.52 -3.90
CA LYS A 270 29.77 14.65 -3.82
C LYS A 270 29.54 13.52 -2.81
N LEU A 271 29.06 13.84 -1.61
CA LEU A 271 28.75 12.87 -0.56
C LEU A 271 27.75 11.80 -1.02
N GLN A 272 26.70 12.23 -1.71
CA GLN A 272 25.65 11.35 -2.23
C GLN A 272 26.18 10.48 -3.37
N SER A 273 27.11 10.99 -4.18
CA SER A 273 27.75 10.23 -5.27
C SER A 273 28.80 9.22 -4.78
N SER A 274 29.45 9.48 -3.64
CA SER A 274 30.49 8.61 -3.08
C SER A 274 29.96 7.53 -2.14
N ASN A 275 28.66 7.52 -1.84
CA ASN A 275 28.09 6.59 -0.88
C ASN A 275 27.81 5.22 -1.55
N PRO A 276 28.51 4.14 -1.17
CA PRO A 276 28.34 2.83 -1.80
C PRO A 276 26.97 2.19 -1.48
N TYR A 277 26.22 2.72 -0.51
CA TYR A 277 24.89 2.24 -0.12
C TYR A 277 23.73 2.92 -0.87
N VAL A 278 24.05 3.67 -1.93
CA VAL A 278 23.07 4.41 -2.78
C VAL A 278 22.65 3.61 -4.05
N CYS A 279 23.08 2.35 -4.18
CA CYS A 279 22.63 1.46 -5.26
C CYS A 279 21.33 0.71 -4.93
#